data_AF-A0A1M6QXC8-F1
#
_entry.id   AF-A0A1M6QXC8-F1
#
_cell.length_a   1.000
_cell.length_b   1.000
_cell.length_c   1.000
_cell.angle_alpha   90.00
_cell.angle_beta   90.00
_cell.angle_gamma   90.00
#
_symmetry.space_group_name_H-M   'P 1'
#
loop_
_entity.id
_entity.type
_entity.pdbx_description
1 polymer ?
#
loop_
_entity_poly.entity_id
_entity_poly.type
_entity_poly.pdbx_seq_one_letter_code
_entity_poly.pdbx_strand_id
1 'polypeptide(L)' 'MYILKFVDFEDDLAVKEFNSKEELKEYIIKNNIDKHWYQIEEIKKVIPNLK' A
#
# COMPACT_ATOMS: atom_id res chain seq x y z
N MET A 1 -6.60 -3.26 6.22
CA MET A 1 -6.58 -2.35 5.06
C MET A 1 -5.18 -1.81 4.94
N TYR A 2 -4.62 -1.83 3.75
CA TYR A 2 -3.24 -1.48 3.47
C TYR A 2 -3.21 -0.37 2.43
N ILE A 3 -2.32 0.57 2.58
CA ILE A 3 -2.06 1.60 1.59
C ILE A 3 -0.65 1.39 1.07
N LEU A 4 -0.51 1.28 -0.24
CA LEU A 4 0.76 1.33 -0.93
C LEU A 4 0.93 2.73 -1.52
N LYS A 5 1.99 3.42 -1.12
CA LYS A 5 2.47 4.65 -1.76
C LYS A 5 3.72 4.28 -2.53
N PHE A 6 3.80 4.62 -3.80
CA PHE A 6 4.95 4.29 -4.63
C PHE A 6 5.17 5.34 -5.70
N VAL A 7 6.40 5.42 -6.22
CA VAL A 7 6.68 6.20 -7.42
C VAL A 7 6.45 5.30 -8.63
N ASP A 8 5.65 5.76 -9.57
CA ASP A 8 5.32 5.02 -10.77
C ASP A 8 6.38 5.22 -11.87
N PHE A 9 6.11 4.72 -13.08
CA PHE A 9 7.07 4.78 -14.18
C PHE A 9 7.21 6.18 -14.80
N GLU A 10 6.33 7.12 -14.45
CA GLU A 10 6.38 8.53 -14.87
C GLU A 10 7.07 9.40 -13.81
N ASP A 11 7.71 8.79 -12.81
CA ASP A 11 8.28 9.45 -11.62
C ASP A 11 7.21 10.18 -10.77
N ASP A 12 5.94 9.80 -10.91
CA ASP A 12 4.82 10.38 -10.17
C ASP A 12 4.48 9.60 -8.91
N LEU A 13 4.04 10.32 -7.87
CA LEU A 13 3.62 9.72 -6.61
C LEU A 13 2.22 9.10 -6.74
N ALA A 14 2.17 7.76 -6.77
CA ALA A 14 0.94 6.98 -6.82
C ALA A 14 0.55 6.43 -5.45
N VAL A 15 -0.76 6.34 -5.19
CA VAL A 15 -1.32 5.77 -3.97
C VAL A 15 -2.39 4.74 -4.32
N LYS A 16 -2.33 3.56 -3.69
CA LYS A 16 -3.29 2.48 -3.92
C LYS A 16 -3.66 1.77 -2.63
N GLU A 17 -4.95 1.50 -2.47
CA GLU A 17 -5.51 0.85 -1.29
C GLU A 17 -5.78 -0.63 -1.55
N PHE A 18 -5.54 -1.46 -0.55
CA PHE A 18 -5.70 -2.91 -0.60
C PHE A 18 -6.44 -3.41 0.64
N ASN A 19 -7.29 -4.40 0.45
CA ASN A 19 -8.05 -4.99 1.55
C ASN A 19 -7.20 -6.00 2.34
N SER A 20 -6.32 -6.73 1.65
CA SER A 20 -5.45 -7.74 2.20
C SER A 20 -3.96 -7.50 1.90
N LYS A 21 -3.09 -8.11 2.72
CA LYS A 21 -1.63 -8.04 2.54
C LYS A 21 -1.17 -8.86 1.32
N GLU A 22 -1.89 -9.94 1.00
CA GLU A 22 -1.61 -10.79 -0.15
C GLU A 22 -1.83 -10.03 -1.45
N GLU A 23 -2.98 -9.37 -1.62
CA GLU A 23 -3.26 -8.53 -2.80
C GLU A 23 -2.20 -7.43 -2.99
N LEU A 24 -1.75 -6.79 -1.90
CA LEU A 24 -0.70 -5.78 -1.95
C LEU A 24 0.63 -6.38 -2.46
N LYS A 25 1.02 -7.55 -1.93
CA LYS A 25 2.26 -8.23 -2.34
C LYS A 25 2.20 -8.67 -3.80
N GLU A 26 1.10 -9.27 -4.22
CA GLU A 26 0.89 -9.66 -5.61
C GLU A 26 0.96 -8.45 -6.54
N TYR A 27 0.40 -7.31 -6.13
CA TYR A 27 0.48 -6.08 -6.90
C TYR A 27 1.92 -5.57 -7.06
N ILE A 28 2.72 -5.53 -5.98
CA ILE A 28 4.13 -5.12 -6.03
C ILE A 28 4.92 -6.01 -6.99
N ILE A 29 4.74 -7.33 -6.89
CA ILE A 29 5.44 -8.30 -7.73
C ILE A 29 5.02 -8.16 -9.20
N LYS A 30 3.71 -8.06 -9.46
CA LYS A 30 3.16 -7.96 -10.82
C LYS A 30 3.58 -6.69 -11.55
N ASN A 31 3.72 -5.58 -10.81
CA ASN A 31 4.12 -4.29 -11.38
C ASN A 31 5.62 -4.02 -11.25
N ASN A 32 6.40 -4.99 -10.74
CA ASN A 32 7.84 -4.88 -10.51
C ASN A 32 8.23 -3.58 -9.77
N ILE A 33 7.43 -3.22 -8.75
CA ILE A 33 7.65 -1.97 -8.00
C ILE A 33 8.88 -2.16 -7.14
N ASP A 34 9.89 -1.32 -7.37
CA ASP A 34 11.16 -1.42 -6.67
C ASP A 34 10.99 -1.14 -5.17
N LYS A 35 11.61 -1.98 -4.35
CA LYS A 35 11.59 -1.91 -2.88
C LYS A 35 12.13 -0.61 -2.30
N HIS A 36 12.91 0.15 -3.07
CA HIS A 36 13.43 1.45 -2.67
C HIS A 36 12.43 2.60 -2.92
N TRP A 37 11.36 2.35 -3.69
CA TRP A 37 10.44 3.37 -4.19
C TRP A 37 9.00 3.15 -3.74
N TYR A 38 8.77 2.30 -2.73
CA TYR A 38 7.45 2.14 -2.12
C TYR A 38 7.46 2.23 -0.59
N GLN A 39 6.32 2.66 -0.05
CA GLN A 39 5.98 2.66 1.37
C GLN A 39 4.64 1.96 1.56
N ILE A 40 4.57 1.08 2.56
CA ILE A 40 3.35 0.35 2.93
C ILE A 40 2.86 0.85 4.28
N GLU A 41 1.61 1.28 4.36
CA GLU A 41 0.95 1.65 5.61
C GLU A 41 -0.18 0.67 5.92
N GLU A 42 -0.19 0.10 7.12
CA GLU A 42 -1.28 -0.74 7.60
C GLU A 42 -2.27 0.12 8.40
N ILE A 43 -3.47 0.32 7.86
CA ILE A 43 -4.55 0.98 8.59
C ILE A 43 -5.21 -0.06 9.50
N LYS A 44 -4.85 0.02 10.78
CA LYS A 44 -5.60 -0.62 11.85
C LYS A 44 -6.81 0.26 12.14
N LYS A 45 -8.01 -0.31 11.98
CA LYS A 45 -9.26 0.34 12.33
C LYS A 45 -9.26 0.55 13.85
N VAL A 46 -8.94 1.75 14.31
CA VAL A 46 -9.05 2.10 15.72
C VAL A 46 -10.54 2.22 15.98
N ILE A 47 -11.12 1.24 16.67
CA ILE A 47 -12.49 1.37 17.18
C ILE A 47 -12.35 2.29 18.40
N PRO A 48 -12.84 3.55 18.35
CA PRO A 48 -12.86 4.36 19.56
C PRO A 48 -13.72 3.61 20.57
N ASN A 49 -13.11 3.26 21.70
CA ASN A 49 -13.79 2.62 22.81
C ASN A 49 -14.83 3.63 23.30
N LEU A 50 -16.07 3.53 22.80
CA LEU A 50 -17.22 4.28 23.30
C LEU A 50 -17.51 3.72 24.69
N LYS A 51 -16.91 4.37 25.69
CA LYS A 51 -17.11 4.10 27.11
C LYS A 51 -18.34 4.85 27.62
#